data_AF-R7ZVJ3-F1
#
_entry.id   AF-R7ZVJ3-F1
#
_cell.length_a   1.000
_cell.length_b   1.000
_cell.length_c   1.000
_cell.angle_alpha   90.00
_cell.angle_beta   90.00
_cell.angle_gamma   90.00
#
_symmetry.space_group_name_H-M   'P 1'
#
loop_
_entity.id
_entity.type
_entity.pdbx_description
1 polymer ?
#
loop_
_entity_poly.entity_id
_entity_poly.type
_entity_poly.pdbx_seq_one_letter_code
_entity_poly.pdbx_strand_id
1 'polypeptide(L)'
;MPHSANGKPIILDGELRGFEHIAQNFSSQHYFWSRPSDVDYDASDTGGSNFGPTNEIFLSQVEERINYLLENHPEKSKADIPIDLVTASGSGLDPYISLDAAIFQANRVANARNLELSQVTELISEHNKGALFGLFGPKDIVHVLKLNLALDELTNKD
;
A
#
# COMPACT_ATOMS: atom_id res chain seq x y z
N MET A 1 -24.18 12.97 -9.41
CA MET A 1 -23.77 12.22 -8.20
C MET A 1 -23.24 13.20 -7.16
N PRO A 2 -24.01 13.55 -6.13
CA PRO A 2 -23.65 14.63 -5.18
C PRO A 2 -22.43 14.31 -4.29
N HIS A 3 -22.05 13.04 -4.12
CA HIS A 3 -20.91 12.64 -3.27
C HIS A 3 -19.53 12.71 -3.97
N SER A 4 -19.49 12.65 -5.30
CA SER A 4 -18.23 12.63 -6.06
C SER A 4 -17.57 14.00 -6.19
N ALA A 5 -18.32 15.09 -5.99
CA ALA A 5 -17.82 16.46 -6.12
C ALA A 5 -16.84 16.87 -5.01
N ASN A 6 -16.86 16.19 -3.87
CA ASN A 6 -16.05 16.51 -2.69
C ASN A 6 -14.76 15.68 -2.59
N GLY A 7 -14.32 15.02 -3.66
CA GLY A 7 -13.06 14.24 -3.67
C GLY A 7 -13.12 12.87 -2.99
N LYS A 8 -14.31 12.41 -2.59
CA LYS A 8 -14.54 11.13 -1.86
C LYS A 8 -13.73 11.00 -0.56
N PRO A 9 -14.07 11.81 0.46
CA PRO A 9 -13.42 11.74 1.76
C PRO A 9 -13.67 10.37 2.44
N ILE A 10 -12.66 9.90 3.16
CA ILE A 10 -12.77 8.78 4.10
C ILE A 10 -12.83 9.41 5.50
N ILE A 11 -13.98 9.24 6.16
CA ILE A 11 -14.27 9.80 7.48
C ILE A 11 -14.45 8.62 8.44
N LEU A 12 -13.75 8.65 9.57
CA LEU A 12 -13.88 7.68 10.65
C LEU A 12 -14.10 8.44 11.96
N ASP A 13 -15.14 8.08 12.71
CA ASP A 13 -15.54 8.75 13.96
C ASP A 13 -15.73 10.28 13.85
N GLY A 14 -16.20 10.73 12.68
CA GLY A 14 -16.40 12.16 12.40
C GLY A 14 -15.13 12.92 12.01
N GLU A 15 -13.97 12.27 12.00
CA GLU A 15 -12.69 12.86 11.60
C GLU A 15 -12.31 12.47 10.16
N LEU A 16 -11.83 13.45 9.38
CA LEU A 16 -11.28 13.19 8.05
C LEU A 16 -9.96 12.42 8.19
N ARG A 17 -9.92 11.18 7.67
CA ARG A 17 -8.73 10.33 7.64
C ARG A 17 -7.97 10.40 6.32
N GLY A 18 -8.63 10.84 5.25
CA GLY A 18 -8.02 10.95 3.93
C GLY A 18 -9.05 10.95 2.81
N PHE A 19 -8.63 10.60 1.60
CA PHE A 19 -9.48 10.54 0.42
C PHE A 19 -9.26 9.21 -0.32
N GLU A 20 -10.30 8.66 -0.94
CA GLU A 20 -10.24 7.34 -1.61
C GLU A 20 -9.23 7.29 -2.80
N HIS A 21 -8.80 8.44 -3.29
CA HIS A 21 -7.95 8.54 -4.48
C HIS A 21 -6.56 9.10 -4.21
N ILE A 22 -6.21 9.32 -2.94
CA ILE A 22 -4.95 9.94 -2.53
C ILE A 22 -4.22 8.97 -1.62
N ALA A 23 -3.03 8.54 -2.05
CA ALA A 23 -2.12 7.78 -1.21
C ALA A 23 -1.60 8.61 -0.04
N GLN A 24 -1.19 7.93 1.02
CA GLN A 24 -0.55 8.53 2.17
C GLN A 24 0.78 7.83 2.43
N ASN A 25 1.69 8.58 3.05
CA ASN A 25 2.96 8.06 3.50
C ASN A 25 2.76 7.21 4.77
N PHE A 26 2.96 5.90 4.63
CA PHE A 26 3.00 4.96 5.75
C PHE A 26 4.41 4.41 5.89
N SER A 27 5.10 4.77 6.98
CA SER A 27 6.49 4.36 7.25
C SER A 27 6.66 3.51 8.51
N SER A 28 5.62 3.43 9.35
CA SER A 28 5.65 2.64 10.58
C SER A 28 5.52 1.14 10.31
N GLN A 29 6.20 0.33 11.11
CA GLN A 29 6.15 -1.14 11.05
C GLN A 29 4.75 -1.72 11.29
N HIS A 30 3.87 -0.95 11.95
CA HIS A 30 2.51 -1.38 12.25
C HIS A 30 1.60 -1.33 11.01
N TYR A 31 1.95 -0.59 9.96
CA TYR A 31 1.07 -0.37 8.81
C TYR A 31 1.56 -1.08 7.55
N PHE A 32 0.62 -1.35 6.64
CA PHE A 32 0.94 -1.66 5.25
C PHE A 32 1.49 -0.40 4.59
N TRP A 33 2.58 -0.57 3.85
CA TRP A 33 3.25 0.50 3.14
C TRP A 33 2.68 0.64 1.73
N SER A 34 2.53 1.89 1.33
CA SER A 34 2.15 2.28 -0.03
C SER A 34 3.29 2.04 -1.01
N ARG A 35 2.97 2.10 -2.30
CA ARG A 35 3.98 2.18 -3.36
C ARG A 35 4.82 3.44 -3.19
N PRO A 36 6.12 3.43 -3.54
CA PRO A 36 6.93 4.65 -3.52
C PRO A 36 6.26 5.80 -4.28
N SER A 37 6.46 7.01 -3.76
CA SER A 37 6.00 8.26 -4.37
C SER A 37 7.22 9.09 -4.76
N ASP A 38 7.19 9.67 -5.97
CA ASP A 38 8.20 10.64 -6.41
C ASP A 38 7.79 12.10 -6.14
N VAL A 39 6.60 12.31 -5.56
CA VAL A 39 6.09 13.61 -5.07
C VAL A 39 5.88 13.62 -3.55
N ASP A 40 6.53 12.70 -2.83
CA ASP A 40 6.41 12.54 -1.36
C ASP A 40 4.97 12.50 -0.82
N TYR A 41 4.03 11.95 -1.60
CA TYR A 41 2.61 11.87 -1.26
C TYR A 41 1.94 13.24 -1.05
N ASP A 42 2.55 14.32 -1.54
CA ASP A 42 1.99 15.67 -1.48
C ASP A 42 0.79 15.78 -2.43
N ALA A 43 -0.41 15.93 -1.89
CA ALA A 43 -1.64 16.05 -2.67
C ALA A 43 -1.72 17.34 -3.51
N SER A 44 -0.84 18.31 -3.27
CA SER A 44 -0.70 19.52 -4.09
C SER A 44 0.20 19.33 -5.31
N ASP A 45 0.90 18.19 -5.40
CA ASP A 45 1.77 17.80 -6.50
C ASP A 45 1.33 16.46 -7.11
N THR A 46 1.63 16.24 -8.38
CA THR A 46 1.37 14.95 -9.04
C THR A 46 2.35 14.69 -10.16
N GLY A 47 2.92 13.49 -10.16
CA GLY A 47 3.92 13.10 -11.14
C GLY A 47 4.60 11.79 -10.77
N GLY A 48 5.25 11.18 -11.75
CA GLY A 48 6.15 10.06 -11.54
C GLY A 48 7.59 10.44 -11.85
N SER A 49 8.52 9.55 -11.54
CA SER A 49 9.97 9.73 -11.74
C SER A 49 10.39 10.04 -13.19
N ASN A 50 9.63 9.58 -14.19
CA ASN A 50 9.93 9.75 -15.61
C ASN A 50 11.34 9.26 -16.04
N PHE A 51 11.97 8.37 -15.27
CA PHE A 51 13.24 7.76 -15.64
C PHE A 51 13.06 6.65 -16.68
N GLY A 52 14.07 6.51 -17.57
CA GLY A 52 14.17 5.35 -18.46
C GLY A 52 14.62 4.10 -17.70
N PRO A 53 14.37 2.88 -18.23
CA PRO A 53 14.64 1.62 -17.54
C PRO A 53 16.12 1.33 -17.29
N THR A 54 17.03 2.01 -18.01
CA THR A 54 18.50 1.89 -17.85
C THR A 54 19.12 3.07 -17.12
N ASN A 55 18.31 3.96 -16.55
CA ASN A 55 18.81 5.13 -15.84
C ASN A 55 19.47 4.70 -14.51
N GLU A 56 20.72 5.12 -14.28
CA GLU A 56 21.49 4.69 -13.10
C GLU A 56 20.87 5.17 -11.78
N ILE A 57 20.30 6.37 -11.73
CA ILE A 57 19.64 6.89 -10.52
C ILE A 57 18.43 6.02 -10.17
N PHE A 58 17.61 5.69 -11.16
CA PHE A 58 16.45 4.80 -10.96
C PHE A 58 16.88 3.42 -10.47
N LEU A 59 17.92 2.83 -11.08
CA LEU A 59 18.42 1.51 -10.66
C LEU A 59 18.94 1.54 -9.21
N SER A 60 19.67 2.59 -8.83
CA SER A 60 20.12 2.77 -7.45
C SER A 60 18.96 2.92 -6.47
N GLN A 61 17.93 3.71 -6.80
CA GLN A 61 16.74 3.85 -5.96
C GLN A 61 15.99 2.52 -5.79
N VAL A 62 15.89 1.73 -6.86
CA VAL A 62 15.28 0.40 -6.79
C VAL A 62 16.11 -0.53 -5.89
N GLU A 63 17.44 -0.49 -5.99
CA GLU A 63 18.33 -1.28 -5.14
C GLU A 63 18.23 -0.89 -3.65
N GLU A 64 18.21 0.41 -3.34
CA GLU A 64 17.98 0.93 -1.99
C GLU A 64 16.65 0.44 -1.41
N ARG A 65 15.57 0.51 -2.20
CA ARG A 65 14.25 0.03 -1.79
C ARG A 65 14.24 -1.49 -1.56
N ILE A 66 14.91 -2.26 -2.42
CA ILE A 66 15.06 -3.71 -2.26
C ILE A 66 15.76 -4.02 -0.94
N ASN A 67 16.88 -3.35 -0.65
CA ASN A 67 17.64 -3.57 0.58
C ASN A 67 16.79 -3.23 1.81
N TYR A 68 16.12 -2.09 1.79
CA TYR A 68 15.21 -1.69 2.87
C TYR A 68 14.08 -2.70 3.09
N LEU A 69 13.48 -3.23 2.02
CA LEU A 69 12.44 -4.26 2.13
C LEU A 69 12.98 -5.54 2.76
N LEU A 70 14.17 -6.01 2.36
CA LEU A 70 14.77 -7.23 2.91
C LEU A 70 15.17 -7.07 4.38
N GLU A 71 15.65 -5.90 4.79
CA GLU A 71 15.95 -5.59 6.19
C GLU A 71 14.71 -5.65 7.09
N ASN A 72 13.55 -5.28 6.54
CA ASN A 72 12.27 -5.23 7.28
C ASN A 72 11.39 -6.47 7.09
N HIS A 73 11.81 -7.42 6.24
CA HIS A 73 11.12 -8.69 5.98
C HIS A 73 12.17 -9.81 5.92
N PRO A 74 12.85 -10.14 7.04
CA PRO A 74 14.01 -11.03 7.05
C PRO A 74 13.70 -12.48 6.63
N GLU A 75 12.42 -12.85 6.60
CA GLU A 75 11.94 -14.15 6.10
C GLU A 75 11.80 -14.21 4.57
N LYS A 76 11.97 -13.08 3.87
CA LYS A 76 11.78 -12.96 2.42
C LYS A 76 13.10 -12.91 1.68
N SER A 77 13.07 -13.33 0.42
CA SER A 77 14.18 -13.19 -0.52
C SER A 77 13.89 -12.12 -1.57
N LYS A 78 14.92 -11.69 -2.30
CA LYS A 78 14.77 -10.72 -3.40
C LYS A 78 13.76 -11.18 -4.46
N ALA A 79 13.65 -12.48 -4.70
CA ALA A 79 12.73 -13.05 -5.68
C ALA A 79 11.26 -12.93 -5.26
N ASP A 80 11.00 -12.74 -3.97
CA ASP A 80 9.66 -12.61 -3.43
C ASP A 80 9.14 -11.16 -3.47
N ILE A 81 10.01 -10.17 -3.74
CA ILE A 81 9.67 -8.74 -3.67
C ILE A 81 8.73 -8.35 -4.82
N PRO A 82 7.51 -7.90 -4.52
CA PRO A 82 6.58 -7.41 -5.52
C PRO A 82 7.05 -6.09 -6.14
N ILE A 83 6.84 -5.95 -7.46
CA ILE A 83 7.40 -4.84 -8.25
C ILE A 83 6.85 -3.47 -7.84
N ASP A 84 5.62 -3.42 -7.37
CA ASP A 84 4.91 -2.24 -6.89
C ASP A 84 5.51 -1.65 -5.60
N LEU A 85 6.21 -2.45 -4.79
CA LEU A 85 6.92 -1.97 -3.59
C LEU A 85 8.27 -1.31 -3.88
N VAL A 86 8.82 -1.53 -5.09
CA VAL A 86 10.13 -0.96 -5.49
C VAL A 86 10.01 0.07 -6.60
N THR A 87 8.88 0.11 -7.31
CA THR A 87 8.62 1.07 -8.40
C THR A 87 7.58 2.10 -7.99
N ALA A 88 7.93 3.37 -8.20
CA ALA A 88 7.02 4.47 -7.92
C ALA A 88 5.80 4.46 -8.84
N SER A 89 4.68 4.98 -8.34
CA SER A 89 3.47 5.11 -9.14
C SER A 89 3.57 6.30 -10.11
N GLY A 90 2.89 6.21 -11.26
CA GLY A 90 2.92 7.27 -12.28
C GLY A 90 2.29 8.59 -11.85
N SER A 91 1.39 8.59 -10.86
CA SER A 91 0.80 9.81 -10.29
C SER A 91 1.53 10.31 -9.05
N GLY A 92 2.36 9.46 -8.42
CA GLY A 92 2.91 9.67 -7.08
C GLY A 92 1.90 9.48 -5.95
N LEU A 93 0.61 9.29 -6.26
CA LEU A 93 -0.49 9.28 -5.29
C LEU A 93 -1.38 8.03 -5.38
N ASP A 94 -0.88 6.94 -5.95
CA ASP A 94 -1.64 5.69 -6.13
C ASP A 94 -2.01 5.04 -4.77
N PRO A 95 -3.30 5.00 -4.40
CA PRO A 95 -3.73 4.50 -3.08
C PRO A 95 -3.76 2.95 -3.02
N TYR A 96 -3.35 2.27 -4.09
CA TYR A 96 -3.41 0.81 -4.22
C TYR A 96 -2.04 0.16 -4.27
N ILE A 97 -1.98 -1.06 -3.74
CA ILE A 97 -0.93 -2.05 -3.97
C ILE A 97 -1.57 -3.33 -4.52
N SER A 98 -0.75 -4.20 -5.12
CA SER A 98 -1.18 -5.55 -5.48
C SER A 98 -1.48 -6.40 -4.24
N LEU A 99 -2.28 -7.45 -4.42
CA LEU A 99 -2.49 -8.45 -3.37
C LEU A 99 -1.16 -9.10 -2.92
N ASP A 100 -0.27 -9.41 -3.86
CA ASP A 100 1.03 -10.00 -3.54
C ASP A 100 1.87 -9.06 -2.66
N ALA A 101 1.83 -7.75 -2.90
CA ALA A 101 2.46 -6.74 -2.04
C ALA A 101 1.84 -6.64 -0.66
N ALA A 102 0.54 -6.82 -0.53
CA ALA A 102 -0.11 -6.89 0.79
C ALA A 102 0.34 -8.16 1.54
N ILE A 103 0.30 -9.32 0.87
CA ILE A 103 0.71 -10.61 1.46
C ILE A 103 2.20 -10.63 1.82
N PHE A 104 3.06 -10.03 1.00
CA PHE A 104 4.49 -9.88 1.27
C PHE A 104 4.74 -9.21 2.64
N GLN A 105 3.94 -8.19 2.96
CA GLN A 105 4.07 -7.38 4.17
C GLN A 105 3.34 -7.96 5.40
N ALA A 106 2.48 -8.96 5.21
CA ALA A 106 1.55 -9.42 6.25
C ALA A 106 2.26 -9.89 7.53
N ASN A 107 3.37 -10.62 7.41
CA ASN A 107 4.11 -11.13 8.56
C ASN A 107 4.74 -10.01 9.41
N ARG A 108 5.38 -9.04 8.75
CA ARG A 108 5.91 -7.83 9.39
C ARG A 108 4.82 -7.10 10.18
N VAL A 109 3.67 -6.86 9.55
CA VAL A 109 2.54 -6.16 10.17
C VAL A 109 1.95 -6.95 11.35
N ALA A 110 1.75 -8.27 11.18
CA ALA A 110 1.26 -9.15 12.23
C ALA A 110 2.16 -9.11 13.47
N ASN A 111 3.47 -9.27 13.27
CA ASN A 111 4.45 -9.24 14.35
C ASN A 111 4.49 -7.87 15.05
N ALA A 112 4.48 -6.77 14.30
CA ALA A 112 4.49 -5.43 14.89
C ALA A 112 3.26 -5.15 15.74
N ARG A 113 2.11 -5.77 15.42
CA ARG A 113 0.84 -5.56 16.12
C ARG A 113 0.47 -6.69 17.10
N ASN A 114 1.32 -7.70 17.26
CA ASN A 114 1.03 -8.90 18.06
C ASN A 114 -0.28 -9.59 17.63
N LEU A 115 -0.55 -9.65 16.33
CA LEU A 115 -1.70 -10.33 15.76
C LEU A 115 -1.30 -11.68 15.17
N GLU A 116 -2.25 -12.60 15.09
CA GLU A 116 -2.05 -13.83 14.33
C GLU A 116 -1.99 -13.51 12.82
N LEU A 117 -1.08 -14.17 12.11
CA LEU A 117 -0.93 -13.98 10.66
C LEU A 117 -2.24 -14.29 9.90
N SER A 118 -3.04 -15.24 10.41
CA SER A 118 -4.36 -15.57 9.84
C SER A 118 -5.32 -14.38 9.88
N GLN A 119 -5.35 -13.61 10.97
CA GLN A 119 -6.21 -12.43 11.10
C GLN A 119 -5.82 -11.36 10.10
N VAL A 120 -4.52 -11.12 9.93
CA VAL A 120 -4.01 -10.12 8.98
C VAL A 120 -4.30 -10.54 7.53
N THR A 121 -4.10 -11.82 7.20
CA THR A 121 -4.35 -12.33 5.84
C THR A 121 -5.84 -12.38 5.49
N GLU A 122 -6.71 -12.68 6.44
CA GLU A 122 -8.17 -12.57 6.28
C GLU A 122 -8.58 -11.11 6.01
N LEU A 123 -8.05 -10.17 6.80
CA LEU A 123 -8.32 -8.74 6.61
C LEU A 123 -7.88 -8.23 5.23
N ILE A 124 -6.73 -8.69 4.73
CA ILE A 124 -6.27 -8.39 3.35
C ILE A 124 -7.29 -8.90 2.33
N SER A 125 -7.75 -10.15 2.50
CA SER A 125 -8.71 -10.77 1.58
C SER A 125 -10.04 -10.01 1.53
N GLU A 126 -10.55 -9.54 2.67
CA GLU A 126 -11.77 -8.72 2.74
C GLU A 126 -11.63 -7.37 2.01
N HIS A 127 -10.42 -6.84 1.96
CA HIS A 127 -10.10 -5.55 1.34
C HIS A 127 -9.59 -5.66 -0.11
N ASN A 128 -9.56 -6.87 -0.67
CA ASN A 128 -9.19 -7.11 -2.07
C ASN A 128 -10.38 -6.82 -3.01
N LYS A 129 -10.25 -5.82 -3.89
CA LYS A 129 -11.30 -5.45 -4.86
C LYS A 129 -11.43 -6.44 -6.05
N GLY A 130 -10.50 -7.38 -6.21
CA GLY A 130 -10.46 -8.35 -7.33
C GLY A 130 -11.36 -9.57 -7.19
N ALA A 131 -11.80 -9.90 -5.96
CA ALA A 131 -12.52 -11.14 -5.68
C ALA A 131 -13.91 -11.27 -6.31
N LEU A 132 -14.50 -10.18 -6.84
CA LEU A 132 -15.91 -10.18 -7.22
C LEU A 132 -16.21 -10.76 -8.61
N PHE A 133 -15.36 -10.59 -9.63
CA PHE A 133 -15.66 -11.06 -10.99
C PHE A 133 -14.39 -11.26 -11.82
N GLY A 134 -13.86 -12.49 -11.82
CA GLY A 134 -12.75 -12.95 -12.68
C GLY A 134 -12.97 -12.85 -14.20
N LEU A 135 -13.95 -12.05 -14.65
CA LEU A 135 -14.21 -11.69 -16.04
C LEU A 135 -13.67 -10.29 -16.43
N PHE A 136 -13.31 -9.43 -15.47
CA PHE A 136 -12.86 -8.04 -15.76
C PHE A 136 -11.46 -7.73 -15.19
N GLY A 137 -10.44 -8.38 -15.74
CA GLY A 137 -9.03 -8.03 -15.56
C GLY A 137 -8.37 -8.55 -14.26
N PRO A 138 -7.02 -8.55 -14.20
CA PRO A 138 -6.24 -9.22 -13.15
C PRO A 138 -6.11 -8.42 -11.85
N LYS A 139 -7.08 -7.57 -11.50
CA LYS A 139 -6.87 -6.54 -10.47
C LYS A 139 -7.18 -7.03 -9.07
N ASP A 140 -6.39 -7.98 -8.60
CA ASP A 140 -6.22 -8.22 -7.16
C ASP A 140 -5.43 -7.04 -6.57
N ILE A 141 -6.16 -5.99 -6.21
CA ILE A 141 -5.62 -4.74 -5.66
C ILE A 141 -6.24 -4.44 -4.31
N VAL A 142 -5.42 -3.88 -3.43
CA VAL A 142 -5.75 -3.60 -2.05
C VAL A 142 -5.56 -2.11 -1.79
N HIS A 143 -6.56 -1.45 -1.21
CA HIS A 143 -6.49 -0.03 -0.88
C HIS A 143 -5.78 0.17 0.46
N VAL A 144 -4.62 0.81 0.46
CA VAL A 144 -3.71 0.84 1.62
C VAL A 144 -4.33 1.55 2.82
N LEU A 145 -4.85 2.77 2.64
CA LEU A 145 -5.49 3.52 3.74
C LEU A 145 -6.69 2.76 4.34
N LYS A 146 -7.57 2.19 3.51
CA LYS A 146 -8.73 1.44 4.01
C LYS A 146 -8.31 0.20 4.81
N LEU A 147 -7.31 -0.54 4.32
CA LEU A 147 -6.76 -1.69 5.02
C LEU A 147 -6.12 -1.28 6.36
N ASN A 148 -5.35 -0.18 6.38
CA ASN A 148 -4.72 0.31 7.62
C ASN A 148 -5.76 0.78 8.66
N LEU A 149 -6.83 1.45 8.23
CA LEU A 149 -7.92 1.82 9.14
C LEU A 149 -8.66 0.59 9.69
N ALA A 150 -8.93 -0.42 8.85
CA ALA A 150 -9.54 -1.66 9.30
C ALA A 150 -8.64 -2.42 10.29
N LEU A 151 -7.32 -2.34 10.09
CA LEU A 151 -6.33 -2.90 11.00
C LEU A 151 -6.31 -2.17 12.35
N ASP A 152 -6.48 -0.84 12.35
CA ASP A 152 -6.63 -0.05 13.57
C ASP A 152 -7.90 -0.46 14.34
N GLU A 153 -9.04 -0.59 13.64
CA GLU A 153 -10.29 -1.04 14.23
C GLU A 153 -10.21 -2.44 14.82
N LEU A 154 -9.46 -3.36 14.18
CA LEU A 154 -9.25 -4.71 14.70
C LEU A 154 -8.51 -4.69 16.05
N THR A 155 -7.47 -3.85 16.18
CA THR A 155 -6.67 -3.74 17.42
C THR A 155 -7.31 -2.90 18.51
N ASN A 156 -8.24 -2.00 18.17
CA ASN A 156 -8.95 -1.14 19.12
C ASN A 156 -10.22 -1.79 19.70
N LYS A 157 -10.58 -3.01 19.26
CA LYS A 157 -11.78 -3.74 19.70
C LYS A 157 -11.55 -4.68 20.89
N ASP A 158 -10.34 -4.70 21.45
CA ASP A 158 -9.98 -5.40 22.70
C ASP A 158 -9.84 -4.41 23.88
#